data_AF-A0A1I3PQE0-F1
#
_entry.id   AF-A0A1I3PQE0-F1
#
_cell.length_a   1.000
_cell.length_b   1.000
_cell.length_c   1.000
_cell.angle_alpha   90.00
_cell.angle_beta   90.00
_cell.angle_gamma   90.00
#
_symmetry.space_group_name_H-M   'P 1'
#
loop_
_entity.id
_entity.type
_entity.pdbx_description
1 polymer ?
#
loop_
_entity_poly.entity_id
_entity_poly.type
_entity_poly.pdbx_seq_one_letter_code
_entity_poly.pdbx_strand_id
1 'polypeptide(L)'
;MESSSYRYFHESSAMTESPHAKRRTGSMNEIYESSSSNKARLHQLGVRLQLFQDVNFSGRRIVFENRGVAVSDIRAFDFNDRLSSFRMFNANNPSQLTLVLWQHVGYQGARRVFYGQRAVSSLPSPFNDQMSSFVFVPAVLSLAQINQIQSTRNTAGLRIVEISQ
;
A
#
# COMPACT_ATOMS: atom_id res chain seq x y z
N MET A 1 21.78 -3.54 9.12
CA MET A 1 20.99 -2.37 8.68
C MET A 1 20.21 -2.80 7.46
N GLU A 2 18.94 -3.16 7.60
CA GLU A 2 18.10 -3.52 6.45
C GLU A 2 17.76 -2.25 5.65
N SER A 3 18.06 -2.29 4.36
CA SER A 3 17.74 -1.21 3.42
C SER A 3 16.23 -1.20 3.17
N SER A 4 15.51 -0.20 3.70
CA SER A 4 14.15 0.12 3.24
C SER A 4 14.24 0.57 1.79
N SER A 5 13.94 -0.32 0.85
CA SER A 5 13.89 0.02 -0.58
C SER A 5 12.58 0.74 -0.89
N TYR A 6 12.57 2.07 -0.79
CA TYR A 6 11.52 2.91 -1.34
C TYR A 6 11.76 3.05 -2.84
N ARG A 7 10.88 2.49 -3.69
CA ARG A 7 10.95 2.71 -5.13
C ARG A 7 9.91 3.74 -5.56
N TYR A 8 10.39 4.91 -5.95
CA TYR A 8 9.59 5.93 -6.60
C TYR A 8 9.52 5.60 -8.10
N PHE A 9 8.33 5.40 -8.65
CA PHE A 9 8.13 5.17 -10.07
C PHE A 9 7.25 6.27 -10.65
N HIS A 10 7.79 7.07 -11.57
CA HIS A 10 7.02 7.94 -12.44
C HIS A 10 6.65 7.14 -13.69
N GLU A 11 5.51 6.43 -13.64
CA GLU A 11 5.04 5.65 -14.80
C GLU A 11 4.07 6.52 -15.60
N SER A 12 4.59 7.16 -16.66
CA SER A 12 3.78 7.81 -17.69
C SER A 12 3.16 6.70 -18.55
N SER A 13 1.83 6.58 -18.54
CA SER A 13 1.11 5.61 -19.36
C SER A 13 1.39 5.84 -20.85
N ALA A 14 2.10 4.92 -21.47
CA ALA A 14 2.14 4.74 -22.92
C ALA A 14 1.63 3.34 -23.26
N MET A 15 0.45 3.29 -23.89
CA MET A 15 -0.04 2.14 -24.66
C MET A 15 0.89 1.90 -25.84
N THR A 16 1.37 0.66 -26.06
CA THR A 16 1.32 -0.04 -27.36
C THR A 16 1.86 -1.47 -27.29
N GLU A 17 1.07 -2.37 -27.90
CA GLU A 17 1.42 -3.62 -28.61
C GLU A 17 1.81 -4.92 -27.86
N SER A 18 0.98 -5.93 -28.13
CA SER A 18 1.26 -7.37 -28.03
C SER A 18 1.92 -7.84 -29.34
N PRO A 19 2.80 -8.88 -29.32
CA PRO A 19 2.39 -10.08 -30.03
C PRO A 19 2.92 -11.43 -29.48
N HIS A 20 2.15 -12.46 -29.82
CA HIS A 20 2.51 -13.86 -30.07
C HIS A 20 2.91 -14.82 -28.93
N ALA A 21 1.94 -15.71 -28.67
CA ALA A 21 2.07 -16.96 -27.93
C ALA A 21 3.04 -17.95 -28.59
N LYS A 22 3.97 -18.49 -27.79
CA LYS A 22 4.71 -19.73 -28.09
C LYS A 22 4.31 -20.77 -27.04
N ARG A 23 3.55 -21.79 -27.46
CA ARG A 23 3.25 -22.98 -26.65
C ARG A 23 4.55 -23.76 -26.43
N ARG A 24 4.93 -23.98 -25.16
CA ARG A 24 5.97 -24.93 -24.75
C ARG A 24 5.35 -25.90 -23.76
N THR A 25 5.37 -27.19 -24.11
CA THR A 25 5.07 -28.32 -23.24
C THR A 25 6.17 -28.44 -22.19
N GLY A 26 5.87 -28.08 -20.94
CA GLY A 26 6.80 -28.12 -19.82
C GLY A 26 7.00 -29.53 -19.27
N SER A 27 8.27 -29.87 -19.01
CA SER A 27 8.69 -31.11 -18.36
C SER A 27 8.30 -31.11 -16.88
N MET A 28 7.98 -32.29 -16.31
CA MET A 28 7.48 -32.44 -14.94
C MET A 28 8.43 -31.84 -13.87
N ASN A 29 9.74 -31.83 -14.13
CA ASN A 29 10.73 -31.20 -13.24
C ASN A 29 10.70 -29.66 -13.28
N GLU A 30 10.33 -29.08 -14.42
CA GLU A 30 10.22 -27.63 -14.61
C GLU A 30 9.03 -27.05 -13.82
N ILE A 31 7.98 -27.87 -13.61
CA ILE A 31 6.79 -27.51 -12.84
C ILE A 31 7.09 -27.48 -11.32
N TYR A 32 7.97 -28.37 -10.83
CA TYR A 32 8.39 -28.39 -9.42
C TYR A 32 9.38 -27.26 -9.07
N GLU A 33 10.28 -26.89 -9.98
CA GLU A 33 11.15 -25.72 -9.78
C GLU A 33 10.39 -24.39 -9.94
N SER A 34 9.43 -24.33 -10.87
CA SER A 34 8.55 -23.15 -11.04
C SER A 34 7.67 -22.94 -9.81
N SER A 35 7.13 -23.99 -9.20
CA SER A 35 6.34 -23.88 -7.97
C SER A 35 7.19 -23.50 -6.75
N SER A 36 8.45 -23.94 -6.68
CA SER A 36 9.38 -23.56 -5.60
C SER A 36 9.88 -22.12 -5.74
N SER A 37 10.16 -21.67 -6.97
CA SER A 37 10.50 -20.29 -7.29
C SER A 37 9.29 -19.36 -7.15
N ASN A 38 8.09 -19.84 -7.45
CA ASN A 38 6.84 -19.12 -7.18
C ASN A 38 6.57 -19.06 -5.67
N LYS A 39 6.83 -20.13 -4.91
CA LYS A 39 6.71 -20.11 -3.44
C LYS A 39 7.72 -19.16 -2.81
N ALA A 40 8.97 -19.13 -3.30
CA ALA A 40 9.98 -18.17 -2.88
C ALA A 40 9.66 -16.72 -3.30
N ARG A 41 9.09 -16.50 -4.51
CA ARG A 41 8.53 -15.19 -4.90
C ARG A 41 7.29 -14.82 -4.09
N LEU A 42 6.44 -15.77 -3.69
CA LEU A 42 5.30 -15.55 -2.81
C LEU A 42 5.75 -15.18 -1.40
N HIS A 43 6.87 -15.74 -0.93
CA HIS A 43 7.56 -15.28 0.28
C HIS A 43 8.19 -13.88 0.13
N GLN A 44 8.50 -13.44 -1.10
CA GLN A 44 9.00 -12.10 -1.43
C GLN A 44 7.91 -11.11 -1.89
N LEU A 45 6.65 -11.55 -1.99
CA LEU A 45 5.47 -10.70 -2.14
C LEU A 45 4.97 -10.35 -0.74
N GLY A 46 5.78 -9.58 -0.02
CA GLY A 46 5.48 -9.15 1.34
C GLY A 46 4.27 -8.22 1.45
N VAL A 47 4.19 -7.56 2.60
CA VAL A 47 3.20 -6.51 2.88
C VAL A 47 3.41 -5.37 1.87
N ARG A 48 2.35 -4.97 1.16
CA ARG A 48 2.40 -3.92 0.14
C ARG A 48 1.20 -2.99 0.22
N LEU A 49 1.46 -1.70 0.10
CA LEU A 49 0.46 -0.65 -0.14
C LEU A 49 0.79 0.07 -1.46
N GLN A 50 -0.20 0.21 -2.32
CA GLN A 50 -0.14 1.00 -3.53
C GLN A 50 -1.21 2.08 -3.46
N LEU A 51 -0.79 3.34 -3.57
CA LEU A 51 -1.65 4.52 -3.60
C LEU A 51 -1.66 5.07 -5.03
N PHE A 52 -2.84 5.41 -5.55
CA PHE A 52 -3.03 5.89 -6.91
C PHE A 52 -3.80 7.19 -6.91
N GLN A 53 -3.33 8.12 -7.75
CA GLN A 53 -3.88 9.46 -7.80
C GLN A 53 -5.29 9.44 -8.38
N ASP A 54 -5.50 8.62 -9.41
CA ASP A 54 -6.79 8.57 -10.11
C ASP A 54 -7.57 7.31 -9.71
N VAL A 55 -8.84 7.28 -10.08
CA VAL A 55 -9.68 6.08 -9.93
C VAL A 55 -9.14 4.92 -10.79
N ASN A 56 -9.63 3.72 -10.50
CA ASN A 56 -9.30 2.48 -11.20
C ASN A 56 -7.80 2.16 -11.25
N PHE A 57 -7.05 2.56 -10.23
CA PHE A 57 -5.62 2.26 -10.07
C PHE A 57 -4.75 2.88 -11.17
N SER A 58 -5.06 4.12 -11.54
CA SER A 58 -4.38 4.84 -12.62
C SER A 58 -3.72 6.13 -12.12
N GLY A 59 -3.05 6.82 -13.05
CA GLY A 59 -2.30 8.03 -12.74
C GLY A 59 -1.03 7.78 -11.92
N ARG A 60 -0.61 8.82 -11.20
CA ARG A 60 0.58 8.77 -10.34
C ARG A 60 0.42 7.70 -9.26
N ARG A 61 1.49 6.93 -9.02
CA ARG A 61 1.50 5.80 -8.08
C ARG A 61 2.61 5.92 -7.05
N ILE A 62 2.28 5.68 -5.78
CA ILE A 62 3.26 5.48 -4.70
C ILE A 62 3.14 4.04 -4.19
N VAL A 63 4.29 3.40 -3.94
CA VAL A 63 4.34 2.02 -3.44
C VAL A 63 5.17 1.95 -2.17
N PHE A 64 4.61 1.33 -1.13
CA PHE A 64 5.30 0.97 0.10
C PHE A 64 5.34 -0.56 0.21
N GLU A 65 6.52 -1.12 0.50
CA GLU A 65 6.76 -2.57 0.53
C GLU A 65 7.44 -3.00 1.83
N ASN A 66 7.32 -4.29 2.13
CA ASN A 66 8.10 -5.06 3.11
C ASN A 66 7.84 -4.74 4.59
N ARG A 67 7.10 -3.69 4.93
CA ARG A 67 6.73 -3.35 6.31
C ARG A 67 5.54 -2.40 6.37
N GLY A 68 4.99 -2.24 7.58
CA GLY A 68 4.06 -1.14 7.86
C GLY A 68 4.79 0.21 7.82
N VAL A 69 4.05 1.26 7.49
CA VAL A 69 4.54 2.63 7.36
C VAL A 69 3.50 3.60 7.91
N ALA A 70 3.97 4.65 8.56
CA ALA A 70 3.18 5.83 8.87
C ALA A 70 3.76 7.03 8.13
N VAL A 71 2.90 7.85 7.56
CA VAL A 71 3.28 9.11 6.91
C VAL A 71 2.44 10.20 7.53
N SER A 72 3.09 11.06 8.33
CA SER A 72 2.43 12.17 9.01
C SER A 72 2.15 13.35 8.08
N ASP A 73 2.91 13.48 7.00
CA ASP A 73 2.68 14.49 5.97
C ASP A 73 3.03 13.94 4.58
N ILE A 74 2.01 13.68 3.77
CA ILE A 74 2.18 13.11 2.43
C ILE A 74 2.72 14.14 1.40
N ARG A 75 2.82 15.43 1.76
CA ARG A 75 3.48 16.44 0.91
C ARG A 75 4.94 16.11 0.64
N ALA A 76 5.58 15.33 1.52
CA ALA A 76 6.90 14.73 1.29
C ALA A 76 7.01 13.96 -0.03
N PHE A 77 5.87 13.47 -0.54
CA PHE A 77 5.77 12.71 -1.77
C PHE A 77 4.99 13.46 -2.86
N ASP A 78 4.70 14.76 -2.69
CA ASP A 78 3.83 15.57 -3.57
C ASP A 78 2.53 14.81 -3.95
N PHE A 79 1.87 14.27 -2.93
CA PHE A 79 0.66 13.42 -3.08
C PHE A 79 -0.48 13.85 -2.16
N ASN A 80 -0.42 15.09 -1.67
CA ASN A 80 -1.42 15.65 -0.76
C ASN A 80 -2.74 15.86 -1.48
N ASP A 81 -3.83 15.39 -0.89
CA ASP A 81 -5.19 15.56 -1.42
C ASP A 81 -5.30 15.02 -2.86
N ARG A 82 -4.59 13.93 -3.15
CA ARG A 82 -4.53 13.31 -4.47
C ARG A 82 -4.98 11.86 -4.48
N LEU A 83 -5.25 11.23 -3.34
CA LEU A 83 -5.59 9.80 -3.33
C LEU A 83 -7.02 9.58 -3.81
N SER A 84 -7.18 8.82 -4.90
CA SER A 84 -8.49 8.36 -5.39
C SER A 84 -8.68 6.83 -5.37
N SER A 85 -7.61 6.03 -5.44
CA SER A 85 -7.72 4.57 -5.37
C SER A 85 -6.48 3.91 -4.74
N PHE A 86 -6.63 2.69 -4.21
CA PHE A 86 -5.52 2.01 -3.54
C PHE A 86 -5.63 0.48 -3.56
N ARG A 87 -4.49 -0.18 -3.36
CA ARG A 87 -4.40 -1.62 -3.12
C ARG A 87 -3.57 -1.88 -1.88
N MET A 88 -4.08 -2.70 -0.97
CA MET A 88 -3.34 -3.21 0.17
C MET A 88 -3.32 -4.74 0.13
N PHE A 89 -2.14 -5.31 0.31
CA PHE A 89 -1.87 -6.73 0.09
C PHE A 89 -0.91 -7.27 1.15
N ASN A 90 -1.16 -8.51 1.59
CA ASN A 90 -0.29 -9.24 2.50
C ASN A 90 -0.40 -10.73 2.17
N ALA A 91 0.59 -11.28 1.46
CA ALA A 91 0.55 -12.68 1.02
C ALA A 91 0.45 -13.67 2.18
N ASN A 92 1.09 -13.36 3.31
CA ASN A 92 1.19 -14.27 4.44
C ASN A 92 -0.07 -14.24 5.31
N ASN A 93 -0.63 -13.05 5.54
CA ASN A 93 -1.80 -12.87 6.40
C ASN A 93 -2.77 -11.83 5.81
N PRO A 94 -3.61 -12.21 4.83
CA PRO A 94 -4.51 -11.27 4.14
C PRO A 94 -5.51 -10.58 5.07
N SER A 95 -5.88 -11.17 6.20
CA SER A 95 -6.78 -10.55 7.19
C SER A 95 -6.08 -9.57 8.14
N GLN A 96 -4.74 -9.63 8.24
CA GLN A 96 -3.95 -8.81 9.15
C GLN A 96 -3.38 -7.60 8.42
N LEU A 97 -4.27 -6.67 8.09
CA LEU A 97 -3.91 -5.38 7.52
C LEU A 97 -4.85 -4.32 8.08
N THR A 98 -4.29 -3.16 8.41
CA THR A 98 -5.06 -1.94 8.66
C THR A 98 -4.45 -0.81 7.86
N LEU A 99 -5.28 -0.10 7.11
CA LEU A 99 -4.99 1.21 6.53
C LEU A 99 -5.92 2.23 7.17
N VAL A 100 -5.35 3.26 7.81
CA VAL A 100 -6.08 4.42 8.29
C VAL A 100 -5.64 5.63 7.49
N LEU A 101 -6.61 6.34 6.92
CA LEU A 101 -6.40 7.57 6.19
C LEU A 101 -6.98 8.73 6.98
N TRP A 102 -6.29 9.87 6.99
CA TRP A 102 -6.71 11.10 7.65
C TRP A 102 -6.71 12.27 6.67
N GLN A 103 -7.70 13.16 6.84
CA GLN A 103 -7.88 14.33 5.99
C GLN A 103 -6.83 15.41 6.18
N HIS A 104 -6.15 15.43 7.32
CA HIS A 104 -5.16 16.44 7.64
C HIS A 104 -3.83 15.79 8.00
N VAL A 105 -2.76 16.56 7.93
CA VAL A 105 -1.43 16.15 8.39
C VAL A 105 -1.43 15.80 9.88
N GLY A 106 -0.48 14.99 10.31
CA GLY A 106 -0.32 14.57 11.71
C GLY A 106 -1.46 13.68 12.22
N TYR A 107 -2.07 12.89 11.34
CA TYR A 107 -3.14 11.94 11.66
C TYR A 107 -4.39 12.62 12.24
N GLN A 108 -4.78 13.76 11.65
CA GLN A 108 -5.88 14.62 12.12
C GLN A 108 -7.08 14.67 11.17
N GLY A 109 -8.18 15.25 11.64
CA GLY A 109 -9.40 15.44 10.86
C GLY A 109 -10.26 14.19 10.77
N ALA A 110 -11.19 14.17 9.79
CA ALA A 110 -11.98 12.98 9.55
C ALA A 110 -11.08 11.84 9.04
N ARG A 111 -11.50 10.61 9.33
CA ARG A 111 -10.73 9.42 8.97
C ARG A 111 -11.56 8.34 8.30
N ARG A 112 -10.87 7.53 7.50
CA ARG A 112 -11.40 6.27 6.96
C ARG A 112 -10.47 5.13 7.36
N VAL A 113 -11.07 4.01 7.76
CA VAL A 113 -10.35 2.82 8.20
C VAL A 113 -10.71 1.67 7.28
N PHE A 114 -9.71 0.97 6.79
CA PHE A 114 -9.86 -0.22 5.97
C PHE A 114 -9.10 -1.37 6.60
N TYR A 115 -9.73 -2.54 6.58
CA TYR A 115 -9.16 -3.77 7.14
C TYR A 115 -9.02 -4.86 6.07
N GLY A 116 -8.04 -5.72 6.30
CA GLY A 116 -7.72 -6.87 5.46
C GLY A 116 -7.19 -6.48 4.09
N GLN A 117 -6.90 -7.47 3.25
CA GLN A 117 -6.46 -7.26 1.88
C GLN A 117 -7.61 -6.70 1.04
N ARG A 118 -7.34 -5.65 0.28
CA ARG A 118 -8.38 -4.96 -0.50
C ARG A 118 -7.79 -4.19 -1.68
N ALA A 119 -8.58 -4.13 -2.74
CA ALA A 119 -8.40 -3.20 -3.85
C ALA A 119 -9.63 -2.29 -3.90
N VAL A 120 -9.45 -1.00 -3.61
CA VAL A 120 -10.50 0.01 -3.69
C VAL A 120 -10.26 0.83 -4.95
N SER A 121 -11.09 0.61 -5.97
CA SER A 121 -10.95 1.26 -7.28
C SER A 121 -11.40 2.72 -7.29
N SER A 122 -12.22 3.15 -6.33
CA SER A 122 -12.64 4.53 -6.18
C SER A 122 -12.95 4.79 -4.70
N LEU A 123 -12.34 5.83 -4.13
CA LEU A 123 -12.68 6.27 -2.79
C LEU A 123 -14.03 6.99 -2.81
N PRO A 124 -14.92 6.69 -1.86
CA PRO A 124 -16.21 7.36 -1.81
C PRO A 124 -16.03 8.83 -1.45
N SER A 125 -16.81 9.70 -2.10
CA SER A 125 -17.01 11.07 -1.64
C SER A 125 -17.48 11.08 -0.17
N PRO A 126 -17.02 12.03 0.67
CA PRO A 126 -16.15 13.15 0.33
C PRO A 126 -14.65 12.85 0.48
N PHE A 127 -14.22 11.59 0.65
CA PHE A 127 -12.83 11.28 1.01
C PHE A 127 -11.88 11.15 -0.20
N ASN A 128 -12.43 11.13 -1.41
CA ASN A 128 -11.63 11.19 -2.64
C ASN A 128 -10.83 12.50 -2.66
N ASP A 129 -9.54 12.44 -2.93
CA ASP A 129 -8.67 13.63 -3.02
C ASP A 129 -8.65 14.48 -1.74
N GLN A 130 -8.69 13.83 -0.56
CA GLN A 130 -8.63 14.52 0.73
C GLN A 130 -7.56 13.96 1.68
N MET A 131 -6.82 12.92 1.28
CA MET A 131 -5.86 12.28 2.17
C MET A 131 -4.57 13.11 2.28
N SER A 132 -4.23 13.49 3.50
CA SER A 132 -3.00 14.25 3.83
C SER A 132 -2.03 13.47 4.74
N SER A 133 -2.51 12.46 5.47
CA SER A 133 -1.67 11.56 6.26
C SER A 133 -2.29 10.17 6.39
N PHE A 134 -1.46 9.16 6.66
CA PHE A 134 -1.96 7.79 6.79
C PHE A 134 -1.06 6.89 7.66
N VAL A 135 -1.65 5.79 8.11
CA VAL A 135 -0.95 4.68 8.77
C VAL A 135 -1.36 3.39 8.08
N PHE A 136 -0.38 2.59 7.69
CA PHE A 136 -0.57 1.26 7.12
C PHE A 136 0.26 0.24 7.91
N VAL A 137 -0.39 -0.77 8.46
CA VAL A 137 0.29 -1.79 9.27
C VAL A 137 -0.18 -3.21 8.92
N PRO A 138 0.70 -4.22 8.99
CA PRO A 138 0.33 -5.63 8.85
C PRO A 138 -0.23 -6.21 10.15
N ALA A 139 -1.20 -5.52 10.74
CA ALA A 139 -1.88 -5.88 11.97
C ALA A 139 -3.30 -5.32 11.94
N VAL A 140 -4.17 -5.85 12.80
CA VAL A 140 -5.51 -5.28 13.03
C VAL A 140 -5.41 -4.26 14.16
N LEU A 141 -5.60 -2.98 13.85
CA LEU A 141 -5.66 -1.94 14.88
C LEU A 141 -7.06 -1.85 15.46
N SER A 142 -7.14 -1.77 16.78
CA SER A 142 -8.37 -1.46 17.50
C SER A 142 -8.73 0.02 17.38
N LEU A 143 -10.00 0.34 17.59
CA LEU A 143 -10.47 1.72 17.62
C LEU A 143 -9.73 2.57 18.67
N ALA A 144 -9.41 1.98 19.83
CA ALA A 144 -8.65 2.65 20.88
C ALA A 144 -7.23 3.03 20.42
N GLN A 145 -6.53 2.13 19.71
CA GLN A 145 -5.22 2.43 19.14
C GLN A 145 -5.30 3.54 18.08
N ILE A 146 -6.32 3.50 17.21
CA ILE A 146 -6.51 4.54 16.19
C ILE A 146 -6.82 5.90 16.85
N ASN A 147 -7.65 5.91 17.90
CA ASN A 147 -7.92 7.12 18.69
C ASN A 147 -6.67 7.64 19.38
N GLN A 148 -5.82 6.75 19.91
CA GLN A 148 -4.56 7.14 20.53
C GLN A 148 -3.61 7.79 19.53
N ILE A 149 -3.47 7.23 18.32
CA ILE A 149 -2.65 7.82 17.26
C ILE A 149 -3.18 9.22 16.93
N GLN A 150 -4.49 9.37 16.78
CA GLN A 150 -5.10 10.66 16.46
C GLN A 150 -5.00 11.68 17.60
N SER A 151 -5.11 11.27 18.86
CA SER A 151 -5.01 12.21 20.00
C SER A 151 -3.57 12.63 20.28
N THR A 152 -2.61 11.71 20.12
CA THR A 152 -1.20 11.95 20.45
C THR A 152 -0.32 12.30 19.25
N ARG A 153 -0.84 12.15 18.03
CA ARG A 153 -0.11 12.30 16.77
C ARG A 153 1.12 11.39 16.68
N ASN A 154 1.08 10.23 17.32
CA ASN A 154 2.25 9.39 17.55
C ASN A 154 1.98 7.93 17.16
N THR A 155 2.95 7.31 16.47
CA THR A 155 2.87 5.93 15.98
C THR A 155 3.87 4.98 16.63
N ALA A 156 4.65 5.43 17.62
CA ALA A 156 5.78 4.70 18.21
C ALA A 156 5.41 3.31 18.77
N GLY A 157 4.15 3.11 19.18
CA GLY A 157 3.66 1.80 19.64
C GLY A 157 3.46 0.75 18.54
N LEU A 158 3.56 1.12 17.25
CA LEU A 158 3.22 0.24 16.13
C LEU A 158 4.41 -0.52 15.51
N ARG A 159 5.65 -0.23 15.94
CA ARG A 159 6.89 -0.84 15.40
C ARG A 159 6.97 -0.74 13.86
N ILE A 160 6.63 0.43 13.33
CA ILE A 160 6.67 0.75 11.91
C ILE A 160 7.63 1.90 11.64
N VAL A 161 7.94 2.13 10.37
CA VAL A 161 8.69 3.32 9.96
C VAL A 161 7.74 4.49 9.87
N GLU A 162 8.07 5.58 10.55
CA GLU A 162 7.37 6.85 10.42
C GLU A 162 8.16 7.79 9.50
N ILE A 163 7.45 8.43 8.58
CA ILE A 163 7.98 9.42 7.64
C ILE A 163 7.28 10.74 7.93
N SER A 164 8.08 11.72 8.33
CA SER A 164 7.65 13.10 8.59
C SER A 164 8.53 14.08 7.81
N GLN A 165 7.98 15.25 7.50
CA GLN A 165 8.73 16.42 7.03
C GLN A 165 9.19 17.25 8.23
#